data_AF-A0A0Q7C4Z8-F1
#
_entry.id   AF-A0A0Q7C4Z8-F1
#
_cell.length_a   1.000
_cell.length_b   1.000
_cell.length_c   1.000
_cell.angle_alpha   90.00
_cell.angle_beta   90.00
_cell.angle_gamma   90.00
#
_symmetry.space_group_name_H-M   'P 1'
#
loop_
_entity.id
_entity.type
_entity.pdbx_description
1 polymer ?
#
loop_
_entity_poly.entity_id
_entity_poly.type
_entity_poly.pdbx_seq_one_letter_code
_entity_poly.pdbx_strand_id
1 'polypeptide(L)'
;MVDDNADFSEYLAFRGRTQVVHRERDISARYLLQVRDARGAVVPDAEVAVQAANGAAMWARTDAGGRAWLHPNAFDSAQSQVYEVTVRKNGRQSTTFLQRGQKNAVDVVLDGKPGAASARARLDLVFLIDATGSMDDEIAKLKATLRTIADQVARLPSRPDTCFGLVAYRDRTDDFLVRRHDFTNDLNAFQGVLDALRAAGGGDYPEAMNEALNETVHKLSWRGNGATRLVVLLADAPPHLDYGGPQYDDDMVAALGKGIKVFSVGASGLDKQGEYIQRQIAQYTGGRFVFLTYKEAANPASGPGTQTVHDVGNYSVQTLDKLIVRLVSEELGKLPAGG
;
A
#
# COMPACT_ATOMS: atom_id res chain seq x y z
N MET A 1 12.14 -4.61 7.21
CA MET A 1 10.84 -3.90 7.09
C MET A 1 10.55 -3.12 8.36
N VAL A 2 9.90 -1.98 8.24
CA VAL A 2 9.36 -1.16 9.34
C VAL A 2 7.85 -1.01 9.20
N ASP A 3 7.17 -0.81 10.33
CA ASP A 3 5.73 -0.54 10.39
C ASP A 3 5.50 0.88 10.94
N ASP A 4 5.53 1.87 10.04
CA ASP A 4 5.31 3.28 10.35
C ASP A 4 3.91 3.56 10.89
N ASN A 5 2.96 2.63 10.70
CA ASN A 5 1.63 2.73 11.29
C ASN A 5 1.63 2.28 12.76
N ALA A 6 2.44 1.28 13.12
CA ALA A 6 2.62 0.81 14.49
C ALA A 6 3.49 1.77 15.32
N ASP A 7 4.63 2.20 14.79
CA ASP A 7 5.54 3.15 15.46
C ASP A 7 5.41 4.56 14.89
N PHE A 8 4.22 5.14 15.05
CA PHE A 8 3.86 6.39 14.40
C PHE A 8 4.64 7.61 14.93
N SER A 9 4.98 7.59 16.22
CA SER A 9 5.79 8.66 16.82
C SER A 9 7.18 8.70 16.19
N GLU A 10 7.82 7.54 15.99
CA GLU A 10 9.09 7.45 15.30
C GLU A 10 8.95 7.84 13.83
N TYR A 11 7.87 7.45 13.16
CA TYR A 11 7.61 7.88 11.79
C TYR A 11 7.48 9.42 11.66
N LEU A 12 6.78 10.09 12.60
CA LEU A 12 6.74 11.57 12.63
C LEU A 12 8.12 12.18 12.89
N ALA A 13 8.92 11.57 13.77
CA ALA A 13 10.30 12.01 14.00
C ALA A 13 11.16 11.85 12.74
N PHE A 14 11.02 10.75 12.00
CA PHE A 14 11.67 10.52 10.70
C PHE A 14 11.29 11.60 9.70
N ARG A 15 9.99 11.92 9.58
CA ARG A 15 9.52 12.99 8.69
C ARG A 15 10.10 14.36 9.07
N GLY A 16 10.22 14.65 10.36
CA GLY A 16 10.77 15.92 10.84
C GLY A 16 12.28 16.09 10.59
N ARG A 17 13.06 15.00 10.69
CA ARG A 17 14.52 15.05 10.49
C ARG A 17 14.96 14.85 9.04
N THR A 18 14.13 14.24 8.20
CA THR A 18 14.44 13.99 6.78
C THR A 18 13.99 15.17 5.92
N GLN A 19 14.93 16.08 5.63
CA GLN A 19 14.72 17.27 4.81
C GLN A 19 14.94 16.96 3.33
N VAL A 20 13.86 16.62 2.63
CA VAL A 20 13.85 16.30 1.19
C VAL A 20 12.70 17.01 0.49
N VAL A 21 12.83 17.28 -0.82
CA VAL A 21 11.70 17.79 -1.62
C VAL A 21 10.66 16.67 -1.75
N HIS A 22 9.41 16.94 -1.39
CA HIS A 22 8.31 15.98 -1.44
C HIS A 22 6.97 16.73 -1.47
N ARG A 23 5.87 16.00 -1.69
CA ARG A 23 4.51 16.55 -1.58
C ARG A 23 3.97 16.29 -0.19
N GLU A 24 3.84 17.36 0.58
CA GLU A 24 3.48 17.27 1.98
C GLU A 24 1.99 16.95 2.16
N ARG A 25 1.69 16.04 3.08
CA ARG A 25 0.36 15.85 3.67
C ARG A 25 0.51 15.85 5.19
N ASP A 26 -0.28 16.70 5.86
CA ASP A 26 -0.28 16.77 7.32
C ASP A 26 -1.07 15.58 7.90
N ILE A 27 -0.32 14.61 8.42
CA ILE A 27 -0.86 13.42 9.09
C ILE A 27 -0.72 13.50 10.61
N SER A 28 -0.20 14.61 11.15
CA SER A 28 0.17 14.74 12.58
C SER A 28 -1.00 14.45 13.51
N ALA A 29 -2.22 14.80 13.07
CA ALA A 29 -3.46 14.33 13.68
C ALA A 29 -3.96 13.07 12.95
N ARG A 30 -4.00 11.95 13.66
CA ARG A 30 -4.61 10.70 13.15
C ARG A 30 -5.55 10.05 14.17
N TYR A 31 -6.60 9.40 13.67
CA TYR A 31 -7.57 8.67 14.49
C TYR A 31 -7.82 7.29 13.89
N LEU A 32 -7.87 6.25 14.72
CA LEU A 32 -8.22 4.92 14.28
C LEU A 32 -9.74 4.80 14.16
N LEU A 33 -10.25 4.48 12.98
CA LEU A 33 -11.60 3.96 12.80
C LEU A 33 -11.59 2.44 12.99
N GLN A 34 -12.55 1.91 13.74
CA GLN A 34 -12.82 0.49 13.83
C GLN A 34 -14.29 0.22 13.53
N VAL A 35 -14.55 -0.61 12.51
CA VAL A 35 -15.89 -0.99 12.10
C VAL A 35 -16.15 -2.45 12.47
N ARG A 36 -17.27 -2.69 13.14
CA ARG A 36 -17.74 -4.01 13.55
C ARG A 36 -19.22 -4.19 13.19
N ASP A 37 -19.67 -5.44 13.12
CA ASP A 37 -21.09 -5.75 13.09
C ASP A 37 -21.68 -5.84 14.51
N ALA A 38 -23.00 -6.03 14.61
CA ALA A 38 -23.71 -6.18 15.89
C ALA A 38 -23.26 -7.39 16.74
N ARG A 39 -22.46 -8.31 16.18
CA ARG A 39 -21.88 -9.47 16.89
C ARG A 39 -20.43 -9.24 17.30
N GLY A 40 -19.89 -8.05 17.03
CA GLY A 40 -18.50 -7.67 17.30
C GLY A 40 -17.49 -8.14 16.25
N ALA A 41 -17.93 -8.81 15.18
CA ALA A 41 -17.05 -9.24 14.09
C ALA A 41 -16.62 -8.02 13.25
N VAL A 42 -15.37 -8.02 12.78
CA VAL A 42 -14.84 -6.91 11.98
C VAL A 42 -15.52 -6.83 10.61
N VAL A 43 -15.68 -5.62 10.07
CA VAL A 43 -16.29 -5.42 8.74
C VAL A 43 -15.24 -4.89 7.75
N PRO A 44 -14.65 -5.77 6.92
CA PRO A 44 -13.64 -5.36 5.93
C PRO A 44 -14.26 -4.71 4.69
N ASP A 45 -13.47 -3.90 4.00
CA ASP A 45 -13.83 -3.23 2.74
C ASP A 45 -15.16 -2.44 2.86
N ALA A 46 -15.43 -1.89 4.03
CA ALA A 46 -16.54 -0.95 4.24
C ALA A 46 -16.13 0.43 3.73
N GLU A 47 -17.01 1.07 2.98
CA GLU A 47 -16.83 2.44 2.51
C GLU A 47 -16.95 3.40 3.68
N VAL A 48 -16.04 4.35 3.76
CA VAL A 48 -15.99 5.36 4.83
C VAL A 48 -15.96 6.73 4.16
N ALA A 49 -16.87 7.60 4.57
CA ALA A 49 -16.82 9.03 4.27
C ALA A 49 -16.70 9.79 5.59
N VAL A 50 -15.73 10.71 5.66
CA VAL A 50 -15.55 11.62 6.78
C VAL A 50 -15.73 13.02 6.27
N GLN A 51 -16.66 13.78 6.85
CA GLN A 51 -17.03 15.11 6.35
C GLN A 51 -17.15 16.12 7.50
N ALA A 52 -16.58 17.31 7.29
CA ALA A 52 -16.80 18.46 8.14
C ALA A 52 -17.94 19.34 7.59
N ALA A 53 -18.56 20.14 8.48
CA ALA A 53 -19.64 21.06 8.11
C ALA A 53 -19.21 22.13 7.09
N ASN A 54 -17.91 22.41 6.98
CA ASN A 54 -17.34 23.34 5.99
C ASN A 54 -17.18 22.71 4.59
N GLY A 55 -17.56 21.45 4.40
CA GLY A 55 -17.46 20.73 3.13
C GLY A 55 -16.16 19.95 2.93
N ALA A 56 -15.16 20.09 3.80
CA ALA A 56 -13.94 19.29 3.73
C ALA A 56 -14.26 17.81 3.96
N ALA A 57 -13.71 16.93 3.13
CA ALA A 57 -14.01 15.50 3.20
C ALA A 57 -12.83 14.61 2.83
N MET A 58 -12.83 13.40 3.37
CA MET A 58 -12.00 12.28 2.90
C MET A 58 -12.84 11.02 2.71
N TRP A 59 -12.32 10.13 1.86
CA TRP A 59 -12.86 8.79 1.65
C TRP A 59 -11.82 7.74 1.99
N ALA A 60 -12.26 6.64 2.57
CA ALA A 60 -11.43 5.47 2.84
C ALA A 60 -12.25 4.19 2.65
N ARG A 61 -11.56 3.06 2.59
CA ARG A 61 -12.18 1.76 2.87
C ARG A 61 -11.47 1.07 4.02
N THR A 62 -12.23 0.34 4.82
CA THR A 62 -11.63 -0.44 5.91
C THR A 62 -10.77 -1.59 5.37
N ASP A 63 -9.67 -1.85 6.06
CA ASP A 63 -8.77 -2.96 5.78
C ASP A 63 -9.39 -4.32 6.18
N ALA A 64 -8.64 -5.41 6.02
CA ALA A 64 -9.14 -6.74 6.35
C ALA A 64 -9.58 -6.90 7.83
N GLY A 65 -9.05 -6.07 8.73
CA GLY A 65 -9.42 -6.02 10.15
C GLY A 65 -10.54 -5.02 10.46
N GLY A 66 -11.21 -4.48 9.45
CA GLY A 66 -12.27 -3.49 9.61
C GLY A 66 -11.76 -2.14 10.11
N ARG A 67 -10.51 -1.77 9.80
CA ARG A 67 -9.88 -0.53 10.29
C ARG A 67 -9.50 0.43 9.18
N ALA A 68 -9.48 1.72 9.48
CA ALA A 68 -8.89 2.75 8.63
C ALA A 68 -8.27 3.85 9.50
N TRP A 69 -7.16 4.46 9.05
CA TRP A 69 -6.62 5.67 9.67
C TRP A 69 -7.27 6.90 9.05
N LEU A 70 -7.75 7.80 9.90
CA LEU A 70 -8.36 9.06 9.50
C LEU A 70 -7.39 10.21 9.78
N HIS A 71 -7.11 11.04 8.78
CA HIS A 71 -6.12 12.12 8.85
C HIS A 71 -6.78 13.49 8.59
N PRO A 72 -7.51 14.07 9.55
CA PRO A 72 -8.29 15.30 9.33
C PRO A 72 -7.47 16.49 8.84
N ASN A 73 -6.23 16.63 9.28
CA ASN A 73 -5.38 17.73 8.81
C ASN A 73 -4.96 17.58 7.34
N ALA A 74 -5.03 16.39 6.76
CA ALA A 74 -4.64 16.15 5.37
C ALA A 74 -5.69 16.63 4.35
N PHE A 75 -6.93 16.88 4.80
CA PHE A 75 -8.03 17.31 3.93
C PHE A 75 -8.83 18.51 4.45
N ASP A 76 -8.69 18.90 5.72
CA ASP A 76 -9.40 20.03 6.32
C ASP A 76 -8.42 21.02 6.97
N SER A 77 -8.00 22.01 6.20
CA SER A 77 -7.10 23.08 6.68
C SER A 77 -7.74 24.01 7.70
N ALA A 78 -9.07 24.06 7.79
CA ALA A 78 -9.78 24.83 8.82
C ALA A 78 -9.80 24.13 10.18
N GLN A 79 -9.34 22.86 10.24
CA GLN A 79 -9.23 22.08 11.46
C GLN A 79 -10.53 22.05 12.29
N SER A 80 -11.62 21.65 11.64
CA SER A 80 -12.93 21.51 12.28
C SER A 80 -12.86 20.66 13.55
N GLN A 81 -13.70 20.99 14.53
CA GLN A 81 -13.73 20.29 15.81
C GLN A 81 -14.49 18.96 15.76
N VAL A 82 -15.45 18.84 14.84
CA VAL A 82 -16.29 17.65 14.68
C VAL A 82 -16.38 17.29 13.21
N TYR A 83 -16.29 15.99 12.94
CA TYR A 83 -16.50 15.40 11.62
C TYR A 83 -17.58 14.34 11.72
N GLU A 84 -18.53 14.34 10.78
CA GLU A 84 -19.45 13.22 10.59
C GLU A 84 -18.70 12.08 9.90
N VAL A 85 -18.84 10.87 10.43
CA VAL A 85 -18.22 9.64 9.89
C VAL A 85 -19.35 8.71 9.48
N THR A 86 -19.53 8.53 8.16
CA THR A 86 -20.51 7.62 7.59
C THR A 86 -19.81 6.38 7.07
N VAL A 87 -20.27 5.20 7.49
CA VAL A 87 -19.76 3.91 7.05
C VAL A 87 -20.85 3.16 6.29
N ARG A 88 -20.52 2.60 5.12
CA ARG A 88 -21.44 1.81 4.29
C ARG A 88 -20.85 0.45 3.91
N LYS A 89 -21.69 -0.59 3.95
CA LYS A 89 -21.34 -1.92 3.41
C LYS A 89 -22.59 -2.67 2.99
N ASN A 90 -22.63 -3.15 1.74
CA ASN A 90 -23.71 -3.99 1.20
C ASN A 90 -25.12 -3.40 1.44
N GLY A 91 -25.30 -2.11 1.16
CA GLY A 91 -26.57 -1.40 1.36
C GLY A 91 -26.89 -1.02 2.81
N ARG A 92 -26.07 -1.44 3.78
CA ARG A 92 -26.18 -1.01 5.19
C ARG A 92 -25.36 0.25 5.40
N GLN A 93 -25.83 1.13 6.28
CA GLN A 93 -25.16 2.37 6.65
C GLN A 93 -25.25 2.59 8.16
N SER A 94 -24.19 3.17 8.74
CA SER A 94 -24.18 3.71 10.09
C SER A 94 -23.38 5.01 10.10
N THR A 95 -23.70 5.89 11.03
CA THR A 95 -23.09 7.23 11.13
C THR A 95 -22.72 7.49 12.58
N THR A 96 -21.53 8.06 12.80
CA THR A 96 -21.02 8.50 14.09
C THR A 96 -20.30 9.84 13.92
N PHE A 97 -19.72 10.38 15.00
CA PHE A 97 -18.93 11.60 14.96
C PHE A 97 -17.51 11.35 15.48
N LEU A 98 -16.54 11.90 14.75
CA LEU A 98 -15.16 12.06 15.21
C LEU A 98 -15.04 13.45 15.85
N GLN A 99 -14.67 13.49 17.13
CA GLN A 99 -14.30 14.73 17.82
C GLN A 99 -12.78 14.89 17.82
N ARG A 100 -12.30 16.05 17.38
CA ARG A 100 -10.88 16.38 17.41
C ARG A 100 -10.34 16.31 18.85
N GLY A 101 -9.19 15.69 19.03
CA GLY A 101 -8.54 15.47 20.33
C GLY A 101 -9.01 14.23 21.08
N GLN A 102 -10.01 13.50 20.58
CA GLN A 102 -10.41 12.23 21.21
C GLN A 102 -9.29 11.19 21.11
N LYS A 103 -9.08 10.42 22.18
CA LYS A 103 -7.99 9.44 22.26
C LYS A 103 -8.41 8.03 21.86
N ASN A 104 -9.70 7.73 22.01
CA ASN A 104 -10.25 6.42 21.68
C ASN A 104 -10.45 6.28 20.16
N ALA A 105 -10.52 5.03 19.70
CA ALA A 105 -10.93 4.75 18.33
C ALA A 105 -12.33 5.32 18.05
N VAL A 106 -12.55 5.72 16.81
CA VAL A 106 -13.89 5.94 16.28
C VAL A 106 -14.49 4.55 16.06
N ASP A 107 -15.27 4.05 17.02
CA ASP A 107 -15.97 2.78 16.87
C ASP A 107 -17.30 2.97 16.14
N VAL A 108 -17.52 2.16 15.10
CA VAL A 108 -18.77 2.14 14.34
C VAL A 108 -19.32 0.73 14.30
N VAL A 109 -20.57 0.58 14.74
CA VAL A 109 -21.33 -0.66 14.60
C VAL A 109 -22.23 -0.53 13.37
N LEU A 110 -22.04 -1.45 12.41
CA LEU A 110 -22.93 -1.63 11.27
C LEU A 110 -24.01 -2.66 11.64
N ASP A 111 -25.18 -2.14 11.98
CA ASP A 111 -26.35 -2.94 12.34
C ASP A 111 -26.89 -3.77 11.16
N GLY A 112 -27.75 -4.74 11.47
CA GLY A 112 -28.39 -5.63 10.50
C GLY A 112 -27.61 -6.92 10.22
N LYS A 113 -28.23 -7.85 9.49
CA LYS A 113 -27.61 -9.12 9.14
C LYS A 113 -26.38 -8.89 8.24
N PRO A 114 -25.19 -9.42 8.60
CA PRO A 114 -24.05 -9.43 7.71
C PRO A 114 -24.41 -10.14 6.40
N GLY A 115 -23.81 -9.69 5.29
CA GLY A 115 -23.85 -10.47 4.05
C GLY A 115 -23.17 -11.82 4.26
N ALA A 116 -23.47 -12.80 3.39
CA ALA A 116 -22.80 -14.08 3.44
C ALA A 116 -21.27 -13.88 3.30
N ALA A 117 -20.50 -14.45 4.23
CA ALA A 117 -19.05 -14.47 4.10
C ALA A 117 -18.67 -15.38 2.93
N SER A 118 -17.71 -14.95 2.11
CA SER A 118 -17.18 -15.81 1.06
C SER A 118 -16.40 -16.96 1.69
N ALA A 119 -16.57 -18.18 1.17
CA ALA A 119 -15.81 -19.35 1.60
C ALA A 119 -14.30 -19.23 1.34
N ARG A 120 -13.89 -18.32 0.44
CA ARG A 120 -12.50 -17.99 0.12
C ARG A 120 -12.31 -16.48 0.15
N ALA A 121 -11.20 -16.01 0.71
CA ALA A 121 -10.83 -14.61 0.59
C ALA A 121 -10.58 -14.26 -0.89
N ARG A 122 -11.00 -13.07 -1.35
CA ARG A 122 -10.63 -12.57 -2.69
C ARG A 122 -9.41 -11.68 -2.53
N LEU A 123 -8.31 -12.01 -3.19
CA LEU A 123 -7.05 -11.24 -3.12
C LEU A 123 -6.65 -10.70 -4.50
N ASP A 124 -6.62 -9.38 -4.67
CA ASP A 124 -5.97 -8.72 -5.79
C ASP A 124 -4.55 -8.33 -5.37
N LEU A 125 -3.54 -8.97 -5.98
CA LEU A 125 -2.14 -8.71 -5.69
C LEU A 125 -1.46 -8.12 -6.94
N VAL A 126 -1.13 -6.84 -6.88
CA VAL A 126 -0.46 -6.13 -7.97
C VAL A 126 1.02 -5.98 -7.63
N PHE A 127 1.87 -6.22 -8.63
CA PHE A 127 3.26 -5.80 -8.59
C PHE A 127 3.41 -4.51 -9.40
N LEU A 128 3.79 -3.43 -8.74
CA LEU A 128 4.14 -2.17 -9.38
C LEU A 128 5.67 -2.08 -9.37
N ILE A 129 6.31 -2.15 -10.54
CA ILE A 129 7.74 -2.42 -10.65
C ILE A 129 8.43 -1.32 -11.45
N ASP A 130 9.48 -0.76 -10.86
CA ASP A 130 10.49 -0.01 -11.60
C ASP A 130 11.28 -0.98 -12.51
N ALA A 131 11.30 -0.70 -13.81
CA ALA A 131 11.94 -1.51 -14.82
C ALA A 131 13.08 -0.79 -15.55
N THR A 132 13.68 0.20 -14.90
CA THR A 132 14.92 0.86 -15.31
C THR A 132 16.12 -0.07 -15.15
N GLY A 133 17.27 0.31 -15.73
CA GLY A 133 18.44 -0.56 -15.82
C GLY A 133 18.99 -1.05 -14.48
N SER A 134 18.88 -0.27 -13.41
CA SER A 134 19.39 -0.62 -12.08
C SER A 134 18.61 -1.74 -11.39
N MET A 135 17.37 -2.01 -11.84
CA MET A 135 16.46 -2.98 -11.23
C MET A 135 16.60 -4.42 -11.75
N ASP A 136 17.64 -4.73 -12.56
CA ASP A 136 17.76 -6.04 -13.23
C ASP A 136 17.84 -7.21 -12.25
N ASP A 137 18.65 -7.08 -11.19
CA ASP A 137 18.83 -8.11 -10.16
C ASP A 137 17.54 -8.33 -9.35
N GLU A 138 16.86 -7.25 -8.96
CA GLU A 138 15.59 -7.28 -8.24
C GLU A 138 14.48 -7.94 -9.08
N ILE A 139 14.39 -7.60 -10.37
CA ILE A 139 13.42 -8.21 -11.29
C ILE A 139 13.74 -9.70 -11.50
N ALA A 140 15.02 -10.06 -11.68
CA ALA A 140 15.43 -11.45 -11.83
C ALA A 140 15.06 -12.29 -10.61
N LYS A 141 15.28 -11.74 -9.40
CA LYS A 141 14.90 -12.38 -8.14
C LYS A 141 13.38 -12.54 -7.99
N LEU A 142 12.60 -11.53 -8.39
CA LEU A 142 11.14 -11.65 -8.36
C LEU A 142 10.64 -12.74 -9.32
N LYS A 143 11.15 -12.78 -10.57
CA LYS A 143 10.85 -13.86 -11.53
C LYS A 143 11.11 -15.25 -10.95
N ALA A 144 12.26 -15.42 -10.29
CA ALA A 144 12.67 -16.70 -9.71
C ALA A 144 11.81 -17.13 -8.50
N THR A 145 11.21 -16.18 -7.78
CA THR A 145 10.50 -16.45 -6.52
C THR A 145 8.98 -16.36 -6.62
N LEU A 146 8.44 -15.82 -7.72
CA LEU A 146 7.00 -15.62 -7.93
C LEU A 146 6.17 -16.89 -7.69
N ARG A 147 6.60 -18.03 -8.23
CA ARG A 147 5.89 -19.32 -8.02
C ARG A 147 5.86 -19.72 -6.55
N THR A 148 6.96 -19.54 -5.84
CA THR A 148 7.03 -19.80 -4.40
C THR A 148 6.09 -18.89 -3.61
N ILE A 149 6.03 -17.60 -3.94
CA ILE A 149 5.09 -16.65 -3.33
C ILE A 149 3.66 -17.10 -3.58
N ALA A 150 3.30 -17.38 -4.83
CA ALA A 150 1.95 -17.79 -5.22
C ALA A 150 1.52 -19.09 -4.52
N ASP A 151 2.39 -20.11 -4.49
CA ASP A 151 2.13 -21.38 -3.83
C ASP A 151 1.92 -21.23 -2.32
N GLN A 152 2.72 -20.38 -1.66
CA GLN A 152 2.57 -20.13 -0.23
C GLN A 152 1.29 -19.34 0.08
N VAL A 153 0.97 -18.32 -0.73
CA VAL A 153 -0.28 -17.55 -0.60
C VAL A 153 -1.50 -18.45 -0.80
N ALA A 154 -1.48 -19.36 -1.79
CA ALA A 154 -2.58 -20.29 -2.04
C ALA A 154 -2.82 -21.29 -0.88
N ARG A 155 -1.78 -21.58 -0.09
CA ARG A 155 -1.84 -22.49 1.07
C ARG A 155 -2.24 -21.81 2.38
N LEU A 156 -2.44 -20.49 2.39
CA LEU A 156 -2.90 -19.78 3.59
C LEU A 156 -4.26 -20.32 4.06
N PRO A 157 -4.57 -20.26 5.38
CA PRO A 157 -5.85 -20.73 5.91
C PRO A 157 -7.08 -20.10 5.25
N SER A 158 -6.96 -18.86 4.78
CA SER A 158 -8.02 -18.12 4.07
C SER A 158 -8.28 -18.62 2.64
N ARG A 159 -7.44 -19.53 2.14
CA ARG A 159 -7.49 -20.14 0.80
C ARG A 159 -7.80 -19.12 -0.30
N PRO A 160 -7.00 -18.04 -0.43
CA PRO A 160 -7.37 -16.90 -1.25
C PRO A 160 -7.59 -17.28 -2.72
N ASP A 161 -8.64 -16.73 -3.32
CA ASP A 161 -8.83 -16.61 -4.76
C ASP A 161 -8.02 -15.41 -5.27
N THR A 162 -6.79 -15.68 -5.69
CA THR A 162 -5.78 -14.68 -6.00
C THR A 162 -5.79 -14.32 -7.47
N CYS A 163 -5.89 -13.02 -7.77
CA CYS A 163 -5.63 -12.46 -9.09
C CYS A 163 -4.36 -11.62 -9.02
N PHE A 164 -3.47 -11.80 -9.99
CA PHE A 164 -2.22 -11.08 -10.12
C PHE A 164 -2.34 -10.00 -11.19
N GLY A 165 -1.81 -8.81 -10.91
CA GLY A 165 -1.65 -7.73 -11.88
C GLY A 165 -0.20 -7.24 -11.91
N LEU A 166 0.22 -6.62 -13.03
CA LEU A 166 1.54 -6.01 -13.18
C LEU A 166 1.40 -4.61 -13.76
N VAL A 167 2.07 -3.64 -13.15
CA VAL A 167 2.32 -2.33 -13.74
C VAL A 167 3.82 -2.09 -13.68
N ALA A 168 4.48 -2.12 -14.83
CA ALA A 168 5.91 -1.81 -14.94
C ALA A 168 6.09 -0.40 -15.49
N TYR A 169 7.09 0.33 -15.02
CA TYR A 169 7.40 1.66 -15.53
C TYR A 169 8.90 1.84 -15.77
N ARG A 170 9.24 2.83 -16.60
CA ARG A 170 10.58 3.39 -16.76
C ARG A 170 10.44 4.91 -16.83
N ASP A 171 11.23 5.61 -17.65
CA ASP A 171 11.07 7.03 -17.86
C ASP A 171 10.56 7.43 -19.26
N ARG A 172 10.26 8.72 -19.45
CA ARG A 172 9.65 9.33 -20.63
C ARG A 172 10.45 9.15 -21.91
N THR A 173 11.77 8.99 -21.78
CA THR A 173 12.67 8.84 -22.93
C THR A 173 13.01 7.39 -23.25
N ASP A 174 12.48 6.44 -22.47
CA ASP A 174 12.69 5.01 -22.66
C ASP A 174 11.68 4.37 -23.62
N ASP A 175 11.91 3.10 -23.96
CA ASP A 175 11.05 2.30 -24.85
C ASP A 175 9.56 2.29 -24.44
N PHE A 176 9.28 2.49 -23.15
CA PHE A 176 7.94 2.67 -22.63
C PHE A 176 7.98 3.43 -21.31
N LEU A 177 6.96 4.28 -21.11
CA LEU A 177 6.74 4.97 -19.84
C LEU A 177 6.06 4.05 -18.83
N VAL A 178 4.91 3.47 -19.19
CA VAL A 178 4.18 2.49 -18.37
C VAL A 178 3.67 1.34 -19.23
N ARG A 179 3.79 0.10 -18.72
CA ARG A 179 3.16 -1.11 -19.25
C ARG A 179 2.28 -1.73 -18.18
N ARG A 180 0.99 -1.86 -18.49
CA ARG A 180 -0.02 -2.43 -17.62
C ARG A 180 -0.50 -3.77 -18.14
N HIS A 181 -0.50 -4.77 -17.27
CA HIS A 181 -1.14 -6.06 -17.48
C HIS A 181 -2.20 -6.24 -16.41
N ASP A 182 -3.45 -6.34 -16.86
CA ASP A 182 -4.62 -6.43 -15.98
C ASP A 182 -4.69 -7.79 -15.25
N PHE A 183 -5.63 -7.90 -14.34
CA PHE A 183 -5.76 -9.04 -13.44
C PHE A 183 -5.96 -10.38 -14.16
N THR A 184 -5.18 -11.38 -13.77
CA THR A 184 -5.35 -12.77 -14.17
C THR A 184 -5.22 -13.70 -12.96
N ASN A 185 -5.99 -14.79 -12.93
CA ASN A 185 -5.80 -15.89 -11.99
C ASN A 185 -4.97 -17.04 -12.58
N ASP A 186 -4.51 -16.92 -13.83
CA ASP A 186 -3.57 -17.85 -14.45
C ASP A 186 -2.13 -17.45 -14.09
N LEU A 187 -1.55 -18.17 -13.13
CA LEU A 187 -0.17 -17.96 -12.68
C LEU A 187 0.85 -18.19 -13.80
N ASN A 188 0.60 -19.09 -14.76
CA ASN A 188 1.52 -19.33 -15.85
C ASN A 188 1.49 -18.16 -16.84
N ALA A 189 0.31 -17.63 -17.16
CA ALA A 189 0.18 -16.44 -17.99
C ALA A 189 0.85 -15.23 -17.31
N PHE A 190 0.63 -15.05 -16.00
CA PHE A 190 1.28 -13.98 -15.24
C PHE A 190 2.81 -14.13 -15.20
N GLN A 191 3.32 -15.35 -14.95
CA GLN A 191 4.76 -15.64 -15.01
C GLN A 191 5.34 -15.31 -16.39
N GLY A 192 4.66 -15.67 -17.48
CA GLY A 192 5.11 -15.37 -18.84
C GLY A 192 5.23 -13.86 -19.11
N VAL A 193 4.29 -13.07 -18.61
CA VAL A 193 4.36 -11.60 -18.66
C VAL A 193 5.57 -11.08 -17.87
N LEU A 194 5.76 -11.56 -16.64
CA LEU A 194 6.90 -11.14 -15.80
C LEU A 194 8.24 -11.57 -16.41
N ASP A 195 8.32 -12.78 -16.98
CA ASP A 195 9.51 -13.32 -17.65
C ASP A 195 9.89 -12.52 -18.90
N ALA A 196 8.95 -11.82 -19.53
CA ALA A 196 9.19 -10.93 -20.66
C ALA A 196 9.69 -9.53 -20.23
N LEU A 197 9.46 -9.12 -18.97
CA LEU A 197 9.93 -7.82 -18.47
C LEU A 197 11.45 -7.80 -18.41
N ARG A 198 12.06 -6.71 -18.88
CA ARG A 198 13.52 -6.51 -18.85
C ARG A 198 13.82 -5.13 -18.27
N ALA A 199 14.74 -5.08 -17.32
CA ALA A 199 15.35 -3.83 -16.89
C ALA A 199 16.10 -3.21 -18.07
N ALA A 200 15.79 -1.96 -18.41
CA ALA A 200 16.58 -1.17 -19.35
C ALA A 200 16.16 0.30 -19.25
N GLY A 201 16.91 1.18 -19.89
CA GLY A 201 16.59 2.61 -19.85
C GLY A 201 16.98 3.26 -18.53
N GLY A 202 16.29 4.35 -18.22
CA GLY A 202 16.66 5.33 -17.20
C GLY A 202 17.72 6.30 -17.74
N GLY A 203 18.42 6.97 -16.83
CA GLY A 203 19.58 7.80 -17.16
C GLY A 203 19.70 9.01 -16.25
N ASP A 204 18.58 9.70 -16.03
CA ASP A 204 18.41 10.57 -14.89
C ASP A 204 17.85 9.82 -13.68
N TYR A 205 17.93 10.48 -12.53
CA TYR A 205 17.39 10.03 -11.25
C TYR A 205 16.74 11.30 -10.68
N PRO A 206 15.41 11.44 -10.66
CA PRO A 206 14.32 10.44 -10.40
C PRO A 206 13.84 9.56 -11.58
N GLU A 207 12.76 8.79 -11.35
CA GLU A 207 12.09 7.93 -12.36
C GLU A 207 10.54 8.13 -12.37
N ALA A 208 9.80 7.61 -13.35
CA ALA A 208 8.36 7.89 -13.53
C ALA A 208 7.36 7.10 -12.63
N MET A 209 7.68 6.93 -11.34
CA MET A 209 6.82 6.19 -10.38
C MET A 209 5.39 6.77 -10.26
N ASN A 210 5.24 8.10 -10.33
CA ASN A 210 3.91 8.75 -10.28
C ASN A 210 2.95 8.18 -11.33
N GLU A 211 3.45 7.96 -12.54
CA GLU A 211 2.65 7.57 -13.71
C GLU A 211 2.19 6.12 -13.55
N ALA A 212 3.07 5.28 -13.02
CA ALA A 212 2.78 3.89 -12.69
C ALA A 212 1.77 3.75 -11.54
N LEU A 213 1.91 4.58 -10.49
CA LEU A 213 0.98 4.60 -9.36
C LEU A 213 -0.41 5.04 -9.82
N ASN A 214 -0.48 6.06 -10.69
CA ASN A 214 -1.73 6.52 -11.28
C ASN A 214 -2.42 5.41 -12.08
N GLU A 215 -1.70 4.74 -12.99
CA GLU A 215 -2.21 3.61 -13.77
C GLU A 215 -2.70 2.47 -12.86
N THR A 216 -1.94 2.16 -11.81
CA THR A 216 -2.28 1.11 -10.84
C THR A 216 -3.57 1.43 -10.09
N VAL A 217 -3.72 2.66 -9.61
CA VAL A 217 -4.86 3.07 -8.79
C VAL A 217 -6.11 3.26 -9.66
N HIS A 218 -5.98 3.80 -10.88
CA HIS A 218 -7.12 4.28 -11.66
C HIS A 218 -7.46 3.46 -12.90
N LYS A 219 -6.55 2.66 -13.44
CA LYS A 219 -6.74 2.00 -14.75
C LYS A 219 -6.82 0.48 -14.68
N LEU A 220 -6.31 -0.16 -13.62
CA LEU A 220 -6.50 -1.60 -13.39
C LEU A 220 -7.96 -1.94 -13.08
N SER A 221 -8.41 -3.12 -13.55
CA SER A 221 -9.79 -3.60 -13.39
C SER A 221 -9.99 -4.30 -12.03
N TRP A 222 -9.76 -3.58 -10.93
CA TRP A 222 -9.92 -4.09 -9.57
C TRP A 222 -11.27 -4.79 -9.38
N ARG A 223 -11.29 -5.97 -8.73
CA ARG A 223 -12.45 -6.87 -8.66
C ARG A 223 -13.64 -6.38 -7.83
N GLY A 224 -13.65 -5.11 -7.43
CA GLY A 224 -14.72 -4.44 -6.72
C GLY A 224 -14.91 -4.96 -5.29
N ASN A 225 -16.14 -4.86 -4.78
CA ASN A 225 -16.47 -5.13 -3.39
C ASN A 225 -16.05 -6.54 -2.91
N GLY A 226 -15.51 -6.62 -1.70
CA GLY A 226 -15.11 -7.84 -1.01
C GLY A 226 -13.71 -8.36 -1.35
N ALA A 227 -12.97 -7.70 -2.26
CA ALA A 227 -11.58 -8.03 -2.53
C ALA A 227 -10.63 -7.27 -1.59
N THR A 228 -9.66 -7.98 -1.02
CA THR A 228 -8.47 -7.38 -0.41
C THR A 228 -7.53 -6.95 -1.54
N ARG A 229 -7.17 -5.66 -1.58
CA ARG A 229 -6.41 -5.04 -2.67
C ARG A 229 -5.02 -4.66 -2.17
N LEU A 230 -4.00 -5.36 -2.65
CA LEU A 230 -2.61 -5.18 -2.23
C LEU A 230 -1.75 -4.82 -3.43
N VAL A 231 -0.88 -3.83 -3.24
CA VAL A 231 0.17 -3.48 -4.20
C VAL A 231 1.52 -3.72 -3.54
N VAL A 232 2.42 -4.40 -4.23
CA VAL A 232 3.84 -4.44 -3.91
C VAL A 232 4.54 -3.47 -4.86
N LEU A 233 4.92 -2.29 -4.36
CA LEU A 233 5.66 -1.26 -5.11
C LEU A 233 7.15 -1.52 -4.93
N LEU A 234 7.88 -1.87 -5.99
CA LEU A 234 9.29 -2.23 -5.96
C LEU A 234 10.09 -1.23 -6.81
N ALA A 235 10.91 -0.41 -6.15
CA ALA A 235 11.67 0.67 -6.80
C ALA A 235 12.91 1.08 -6.01
N ASP A 236 13.94 1.56 -6.70
CA ASP A 236 15.21 2.10 -6.18
C ASP A 236 15.39 3.61 -6.43
N ALA A 237 14.41 4.27 -7.04
CA ALA A 237 14.40 5.70 -7.28
C ALA A 237 13.16 6.43 -6.70
N PRO A 238 13.27 7.73 -6.39
CA PRO A 238 12.09 8.58 -6.13
C PRO A 238 11.29 8.83 -7.42
N PRO A 239 10.01 9.25 -7.32
CA PRO A 239 9.28 9.79 -8.47
C PRO A 239 9.82 11.15 -8.90
N HIS A 240 9.73 11.45 -10.20
CA HIS A 240 9.80 12.83 -10.68
C HIS A 240 8.74 13.72 -10.01
N LEU A 241 9.14 14.91 -9.54
CA LEU A 241 8.24 15.90 -8.92
C LEU A 241 7.97 17.11 -9.82
N ASP A 242 8.65 17.18 -10.96
CA ASP A 242 8.67 18.28 -11.92
C ASP A 242 7.87 17.98 -13.21
N TYR A 243 7.38 16.74 -13.36
CA TYR A 243 6.68 16.23 -14.54
C TYR A 243 5.29 16.81 -14.80
N GLY A 244 4.78 17.66 -13.91
CA GLY A 244 3.49 18.35 -14.05
C GLY A 244 2.26 17.51 -13.70
N GLY A 245 2.42 16.20 -13.48
CA GLY A 245 1.36 15.28 -13.07
C GLY A 245 1.36 13.99 -13.89
N PRO A 246 0.79 12.88 -13.39
CA PRO A 246 0.13 12.68 -12.09
C PRO A 246 1.03 12.85 -10.86
N GLN A 247 0.42 12.89 -9.67
CA GLN A 247 1.10 13.18 -8.39
C GLN A 247 0.85 12.03 -7.41
N TYR A 248 1.91 11.44 -6.86
CA TYR A 248 1.77 10.27 -5.98
C TYR A 248 0.90 10.52 -4.75
N ASP A 249 0.87 11.75 -4.22
CA ASP A 249 0.15 12.08 -3.00
C ASP A 249 -1.36 12.16 -3.21
N ASP A 250 -1.82 12.55 -4.40
CA ASP A 250 -3.22 12.44 -4.79
C ASP A 250 -3.60 10.97 -5.02
N ASP A 251 -2.71 10.18 -5.63
CA ASP A 251 -2.96 8.77 -5.92
C ASP A 251 -2.95 7.88 -4.67
N MET A 252 -2.13 8.19 -3.64
CA MET A 252 -2.19 7.47 -2.36
C MET A 252 -3.49 7.77 -1.59
N VAL A 253 -4.04 8.98 -1.70
CA VAL A 253 -5.35 9.34 -1.13
C VAL A 253 -6.46 8.57 -1.86
N ALA A 254 -6.40 8.53 -3.19
CA ALA A 254 -7.34 7.73 -3.98
C ALA A 254 -7.22 6.23 -3.68
N ALA A 255 -6.00 5.72 -3.48
CA ALA A 255 -5.74 4.34 -3.08
C ALA A 255 -6.41 4.01 -1.73
N LEU A 256 -6.28 4.87 -0.72
CA LEU A 256 -6.98 4.73 0.57
C LEU A 256 -8.51 4.69 0.37
N GLY A 257 -9.06 5.59 -0.44
CA GLY A 257 -10.49 5.61 -0.80
C GLY A 257 -10.98 4.35 -1.52
N LYS A 258 -10.09 3.70 -2.28
CA LYS A 258 -10.33 2.43 -2.97
C LYS A 258 -9.96 1.21 -2.12
N GLY A 259 -9.45 1.39 -0.90
CA GLY A 259 -8.99 0.29 -0.03
C GLY A 259 -7.81 -0.48 -0.61
N ILE A 260 -6.99 0.19 -1.44
CA ILE A 260 -5.75 -0.34 -1.99
C ILE A 260 -4.64 -0.06 -0.98
N LYS A 261 -4.02 -1.12 -0.46
CA LYS A 261 -2.91 -1.04 0.50
C LYS A 261 -1.60 -1.25 -0.23
N VAL A 262 -0.66 -0.31 -0.08
CA VAL A 262 0.64 -0.35 -0.76
C VAL A 262 1.72 -0.79 0.22
N PHE A 263 2.39 -1.89 -0.10
CA PHE A 263 3.63 -2.30 0.52
C PHE A 263 4.78 -1.86 -0.38
N SER A 264 5.49 -0.81 0.04
CA SER A 264 6.63 -0.31 -0.70
C SER A 264 7.88 -1.11 -0.36
N VAL A 265 8.70 -1.42 -1.35
CA VAL A 265 9.94 -2.18 -1.27
C VAL A 265 11.04 -1.32 -1.86
N GLY A 266 11.82 -0.69 -0.98
CA GLY A 266 13.02 0.03 -1.36
C GLY A 266 14.10 -0.95 -1.81
N ALA A 267 14.39 -0.94 -3.11
CA ALA A 267 15.43 -1.75 -3.72
C ALA A 267 16.83 -1.14 -3.50
N SER A 268 17.85 -1.79 -4.06
CA SER A 268 19.24 -1.37 -3.86
C SER A 268 19.47 0.06 -4.38
N GLY A 269 20.07 0.93 -3.56
CA GLY A 269 20.38 2.30 -3.99
C GLY A 269 19.29 3.36 -3.76
N LEU A 270 18.13 2.99 -3.19
CA LEU A 270 17.08 3.95 -2.86
C LEU A 270 17.59 5.05 -1.92
N ASP A 271 17.51 6.30 -2.38
CA ASP A 271 17.96 7.46 -1.65
C ASP A 271 16.96 7.92 -0.56
N LYS A 272 17.28 9.02 0.12
CA LYS A 272 16.42 9.56 1.18
C LYS A 272 15.09 10.11 0.67
N GLN A 273 15.06 10.66 -0.54
CA GLN A 273 13.82 11.18 -1.12
C GLN A 273 12.88 10.03 -1.47
N GLY A 274 13.41 8.99 -2.11
CA GLY A 274 12.71 7.76 -2.43
C GLY A 274 12.22 7.05 -1.17
N GLU A 275 13.06 6.91 -0.14
CA GLU A 275 12.66 6.35 1.15
C GLU A 275 11.49 7.14 1.77
N TYR A 276 11.61 8.48 1.82
CA TYR A 276 10.55 9.32 2.37
C TYR A 276 9.22 9.10 1.66
N ILE A 277 9.21 9.17 0.33
CA ILE A 277 8.00 9.08 -0.49
C ILE A 277 7.42 7.67 -0.43
N GLN A 278 8.24 6.63 -0.54
CA GLN A 278 7.78 5.24 -0.43
C GLN A 278 7.19 4.92 0.94
N ARG A 279 7.79 5.43 2.04
CA ARG A 279 7.23 5.32 3.40
C ARG A 279 5.94 6.12 3.54
N GLN A 280 5.84 7.30 2.92
CA GLN A 280 4.61 8.11 2.90
C GLN A 280 3.45 7.35 2.24
N ILE A 281 3.66 6.79 1.04
CA ILE A 281 2.66 6.00 0.32
C ILE A 281 2.24 4.78 1.15
N ALA A 282 3.21 4.04 1.68
CA ALA A 282 2.95 2.85 2.48
C ALA A 282 2.17 3.19 3.76
N GLN A 283 2.60 4.21 4.50
CA GLN A 283 1.95 4.61 5.74
C GLN A 283 0.51 5.07 5.49
N TYR A 284 0.29 5.96 4.52
CA TYR A 284 -1.02 6.57 4.25
C TYR A 284 -2.07 5.55 3.80
N THR A 285 -1.64 4.47 3.13
CA THR A 285 -2.52 3.37 2.68
C THR A 285 -2.64 2.23 3.70
N GLY A 286 -2.06 2.38 4.89
CA GLY A 286 -2.07 1.36 5.95
C GLY A 286 -1.16 0.15 5.68
N GLY A 287 -0.22 0.28 4.74
CA GLY A 287 0.81 -0.69 4.43
C GLY A 287 2.08 -0.48 5.25
N ARG A 288 3.21 -0.98 4.70
CA ARG A 288 4.52 -1.01 5.35
C ARG A 288 5.64 -0.81 4.35
N PHE A 289 6.76 -0.30 4.85
CA PHE A 289 7.98 -0.16 4.07
C PHE A 289 8.93 -1.33 4.33
N VAL A 290 9.24 -2.03 3.25
CA VAL A 290 10.26 -3.08 3.17
C VAL A 290 11.49 -2.49 2.50
N PHE A 291 12.66 -2.93 2.92
CA PHE A 291 13.93 -2.50 2.36
C PHE A 291 14.91 -3.65 2.38
N LEU A 292 15.89 -3.59 1.50
CA LEU A 292 16.96 -4.57 1.40
C LEU A 292 18.07 -4.29 2.43
N THR A 293 18.71 -5.36 2.92
CA THR A 293 19.82 -5.29 3.88
C THR A 293 21.03 -6.07 3.37
N TYR A 294 22.22 -5.57 3.68
CA TYR A 294 23.49 -6.04 3.11
C TYR A 294 24.53 -6.31 4.20
N LYS A 295 25.64 -7.00 3.86
CA LYS A 295 26.75 -7.17 4.80
C LYS A 295 27.42 -5.84 5.11
N GLU A 296 27.58 -5.02 4.08
CA GLU A 296 28.04 -3.64 4.15
C GLU A 296 26.90 -2.74 3.68
N ALA A 297 26.42 -1.85 4.56
CA ALA A 297 25.19 -1.06 4.34
C ALA A 297 25.11 -0.41 2.95
N ALA A 298 26.22 0.18 2.49
CA ALA A 298 26.30 0.96 1.27
C ALA A 298 26.79 0.17 0.04
N ASN A 299 26.98 -1.15 0.16
CA ASN A 299 27.51 -1.99 -0.91
C ASN A 299 26.56 -3.18 -1.16
N PRO A 300 25.59 -3.04 -2.08
CA PRO A 300 24.66 -4.12 -2.43
C PRO A 300 25.37 -5.41 -2.89
N ALA A 301 26.53 -5.28 -3.54
CA ALA A 301 27.35 -6.41 -4.00
C ALA A 301 28.04 -7.18 -2.86
N SER A 302 28.05 -6.64 -1.62
CA SER A 302 28.58 -7.36 -0.44
C SER A 302 27.77 -8.61 -0.07
N GLY A 303 26.57 -8.74 -0.65
CA GLY A 303 25.65 -9.85 -0.43
C GLY A 303 24.77 -9.67 0.80
N PRO A 304 23.93 -10.66 1.12
CA PRO A 304 22.94 -10.54 2.19
C PRO A 304 23.58 -10.33 3.55
N GLY A 305 23.05 -9.38 4.30
CA GLY A 305 23.44 -9.13 5.68
C GLY A 305 22.35 -8.37 6.43
N THR A 306 22.73 -7.71 7.51
CA THR A 306 21.78 -7.00 8.37
C THR A 306 21.93 -5.49 8.31
N GLN A 307 22.94 -4.94 7.64
CA GLN A 307 23.14 -3.48 7.61
C GLN A 307 22.27 -2.79 6.56
N THR A 308 21.93 -1.53 6.81
CA THR A 308 21.15 -0.70 5.88
C THR A 308 21.54 0.77 5.98
N VAL A 309 21.39 1.50 4.88
CA VAL A 309 21.53 2.96 4.81
C VAL A 309 20.24 3.70 5.12
N HIS A 310 19.11 2.99 5.21
CA HIS A 310 17.81 3.56 5.53
C HIS A 310 17.74 4.04 6.98
N ASP A 311 16.96 5.10 7.22
CA ASP A 311 16.74 5.67 8.55
C ASP A 311 15.63 4.90 9.28
N VAL A 312 16.00 3.68 9.71
CA VAL A 312 15.10 2.68 10.27
C VAL A 312 15.68 2.04 11.54
N GLY A 313 14.84 1.92 12.57
CA GLY A 313 15.13 1.16 13.78
C GLY A 313 14.23 -0.08 13.90
N ASN A 314 14.58 -1.01 14.80
CA ASN A 314 13.74 -2.15 15.21
C ASN A 314 13.09 -2.95 14.05
N TYR A 315 13.85 -3.21 12.99
CA TYR A 315 13.34 -3.93 11.82
C TYR A 315 13.62 -5.44 11.87
N SER A 316 12.84 -6.21 11.10
CA SER A 316 13.11 -7.63 10.85
C SER A 316 13.76 -7.86 9.48
N VAL A 317 14.72 -8.79 9.42
CA VAL A 317 15.40 -9.24 8.20
C VAL A 317 14.83 -10.58 7.74
N GLN A 318 14.34 -10.63 6.50
CA GLN A 318 13.83 -11.83 5.83
C GLN A 318 14.04 -11.68 4.32
N THR A 319 13.89 -12.77 3.56
CA THR A 319 13.91 -12.70 2.10
C THR A 319 12.63 -12.04 1.58
N LEU A 320 12.70 -11.39 0.41
CA LEU A 320 11.58 -10.61 -0.16
C LEU A 320 10.32 -11.48 -0.36
N ASP A 321 10.48 -12.71 -0.83
CA ASP A 321 9.40 -13.69 -0.99
C ASP A 321 8.70 -14.00 0.34
N LYS A 322 9.46 -14.26 1.41
CA LYS A 322 8.92 -14.49 2.75
C LYS A 322 8.22 -13.26 3.31
N LEU A 323 8.74 -12.06 3.03
CA LEU A 323 8.13 -10.80 3.46
C LEU A 323 6.79 -10.57 2.76
N ILE A 324 6.72 -10.75 1.43
CA ILE A 324 5.47 -10.62 0.68
C ILE A 324 4.42 -11.61 1.21
N VAL A 325 4.79 -12.88 1.36
CA VAL A 325 3.89 -13.91 1.91
C VAL A 325 3.43 -13.56 3.32
N ARG A 326 4.34 -13.07 4.18
CA ARG A 326 4.01 -12.62 5.53
C ARG A 326 3.02 -11.46 5.51
N LEU A 327 3.24 -10.44 4.68
CA LEU A 327 2.36 -9.27 4.59
C LEU A 327 0.96 -9.66 4.10
N VAL A 328 0.88 -10.53 3.09
CA VAL A 328 -0.39 -11.09 2.61
C VAL A 328 -1.06 -11.93 3.70
N SER A 329 -0.32 -12.80 4.39
CA SER A 329 -0.84 -13.63 5.47
C SER A 329 -1.38 -12.83 6.64
N GLU A 330 -0.66 -11.80 7.08
CA GLU A 330 -1.09 -10.92 8.16
C GLU A 330 -2.34 -10.13 7.79
N GLU A 331 -2.47 -9.72 6.53
CA GLU A 331 -3.67 -9.03 6.09
C GLU A 331 -4.87 -9.97 6.01
N LEU A 332 -4.74 -11.08 5.27
CA LEU A 332 -5.84 -12.03 5.09
C LEU A 332 -6.24 -12.74 6.40
N GLY A 333 -5.32 -12.89 7.35
CA GLY A 333 -5.60 -13.47 8.66
C GLY A 333 -6.51 -12.62 9.55
N LYS A 334 -6.72 -11.34 9.22
CA LYS A 334 -7.65 -10.45 9.94
C LYS A 334 -9.10 -10.60 9.47
N LEU A 335 -9.31 -11.20 8.29
CA LEU A 335 -10.66 -11.38 7.75
C LEU A 335 -11.50 -12.23 8.72
N PRO A 336 -12.81 -11.95 8.84
CA PRO A 336 -13.71 -12.81 9.58
C PRO A 336 -13.61 -14.25 9.07
N ALA A 337 -13.59 -15.23 9.98
CA ALA A 337 -13.65 -16.63 9.58
C ALA A 337 -14.92 -16.86 8.74
N GLY A 338 -14.76 -17.45 7.56
CA GLY A 338 -15.89 -17.99 6.81
C GLY A 338 -16.54 -19.06 7.68
N GLY A 339 -17.80 -18.83 8.08
CA GLY A 339 -18.58 -19.76 8.90
C GLY A 339 -18.95 -21.04 8.17
#